data_AF-A0A8X6WCI5-F1
#
_entry.id   AF-A0A8X6WCI5-F1
#
_cell.length_a   1.000
_cell.length_b   1.000
_cell.length_c   1.000
_cell.angle_alpha   90.00
_cell.angle_beta   90.00
_cell.angle_gamma   90.00
#
_symmetry.space_group_name_H-M   'P 1'
#
loop_
_entity.id
_entity.type
_entity.pdbx_description
1 polymer ?
#
loop_
_entity_poly.entity_id
_entity_poly.type
_entity_poly.pdbx_seq_one_letter_code
_entity_poly.pdbx_strand_id
1 'polypeptide(L)'
;MEVDGMLRIFNRSEKLHNQKYSNYIGDGDTKTFNALSENKPYGDDYLIQKIECVGHVQKRMGTRLRNLILVYSKKKLSDGKTIGGKGRLTDSLIDKLAHYYGNAIRCNSTSVKEMRKAIWTVWGHSCSTDDEPMHWFCPTNPNTWCKYNAAINNNLQNYKHKPSVAKAVRDVIKPVFADLSHPALLKKCLGGKTQNPNESLNSLI
;
A
#
# COMPACT_ATOMS: atom_id res chain seq x y z
N MET A 1 -13.52 -14.54 9.31
CA MET A 1 -14.66 -14.42 10.24
C MET A 1 -15.86 -14.93 9.48
N GLU A 2 -16.68 -15.79 10.08
CA GLU A 2 -17.91 -16.22 9.42
C GLU A 2 -18.91 -15.07 9.33
N VAL A 3 -19.65 -15.02 8.21
CA VAL A 3 -20.61 -13.94 7.91
C VAL A 3 -21.60 -13.77 9.06
N ASP A 4 -22.16 -14.88 9.56
CA ASP A 4 -23.16 -14.88 10.63
C ASP A 4 -22.61 -14.29 11.94
N GLY A 5 -21.35 -14.55 12.26
CA GLY A 5 -20.69 -13.99 13.44
C GLY A 5 -20.63 -12.46 13.36
N MET A 6 -20.26 -11.93 12.20
CA MET A 6 -20.17 -10.48 12.01
C MET A 6 -21.55 -9.82 12.00
N LEU A 7 -22.54 -10.43 11.33
CA LEU A 7 -23.92 -9.95 11.37
C LEU A 7 -24.46 -9.89 12.80
N ARG A 8 -24.23 -10.93 13.61
CA ARG A 8 -24.63 -10.95 15.02
C ARG A 8 -23.98 -9.82 15.82
N ILE A 9 -22.68 -9.57 15.62
CA ILE A 9 -21.94 -8.50 16.30
C ILE A 9 -22.53 -7.13 15.98
N PHE A 10 -22.79 -6.84 14.70
CA PHE A 10 -23.32 -5.55 14.27
C PHE A 10 -24.76 -5.34 14.74
N ASN A 11 -25.64 -6.32 14.56
CA ASN A 11 -27.05 -6.20 14.95
C ASN A 11 -27.25 -6.01 16.46
N ARG A 12 -26.41 -6.66 17.30
CA ARG A 12 -26.57 -6.57 18.76
C ARG A 12 -25.95 -5.32 19.36
N SER A 13 -25.08 -4.61 18.65
CA SER A 13 -24.26 -3.54 19.25
C SER A 13 -25.09 -2.38 19.79
N GLU A 14 -26.13 -1.97 19.06
CA GLU A 14 -27.01 -0.87 19.49
C GLU A 14 -27.84 -1.30 20.70
N LYS A 15 -28.42 -2.51 20.67
CA LYS A 15 -29.24 -3.00 21.78
C LYS A 15 -28.45 -3.26 23.06
N LEU A 16 -27.22 -3.78 22.95
CA LEU A 16 -26.42 -4.17 24.12
C LEU A 16 -25.54 -3.02 24.65
N HIS A 17 -25.09 -2.13 23.78
CA HIS A 17 -24.08 -1.11 24.13
C HIS A 17 -24.49 0.31 23.75
N ASN A 18 -25.63 0.50 23.09
CA ASN A 18 -26.06 1.79 22.55
C ASN A 18 -25.00 2.42 21.60
N GLN A 19 -24.35 1.56 20.81
CA GLN A 19 -23.28 1.94 19.86
C GLN A 19 -23.54 1.40 18.46
N LYS A 20 -23.13 2.16 17.44
CA LYS A 20 -23.17 1.78 16.02
C LYS A 20 -21.78 1.71 15.43
N TYR A 21 -21.50 0.66 14.67
CA TYR A 21 -20.26 0.54 13.91
C TYR A 21 -20.36 1.30 12.58
N SER A 22 -19.51 2.30 12.39
CA SER A 22 -19.45 3.06 11.14
C SER A 22 -18.61 2.40 10.05
N ASN A 23 -17.69 1.50 10.44
CA ASN A 23 -16.69 0.93 9.54
C ASN A 23 -16.57 -0.58 9.72
N TYR A 24 -16.40 -1.30 8.60
CA TYR A 24 -15.96 -2.69 8.55
C TYR A 24 -14.53 -2.74 8.00
N ILE A 25 -13.61 -3.31 8.76
CA ILE A 25 -12.21 -3.50 8.35
C ILE A 25 -12.06 -4.91 7.79
N GLY A 26 -11.69 -5.02 6.51
CA GLY A 26 -11.52 -6.30 5.83
C GLY A 26 -10.14 -6.49 5.21
N ASP A 27 -9.66 -7.73 5.20
CA ASP A 27 -8.46 -8.19 4.47
C ASP A 27 -8.87 -8.66 3.05
N GLY A 28 -9.56 -7.81 2.29
CA GLY A 28 -10.14 -8.17 0.98
C GLY A 28 -11.43 -9.01 1.05
N ASP A 29 -11.92 -9.34 2.24
CA ASP A 29 -13.21 -10.03 2.42
C ASP A 29 -14.36 -9.15 1.90
N THR A 30 -14.99 -9.63 0.84
CA THR A 30 -16.09 -8.93 0.17
C THR A 30 -17.42 -9.59 0.49
N LYS A 31 -17.43 -10.89 0.84
CA LYS A 31 -18.67 -11.61 1.15
C LYS A 31 -19.29 -11.10 2.45
N THR A 32 -18.49 -10.97 3.50
CA THR A 32 -18.98 -10.49 4.80
C THR A 32 -19.46 -9.04 4.73
N PHE A 33 -18.74 -8.18 4.00
CA PHE A 33 -19.15 -6.79 3.84
C PHE A 33 -20.46 -6.65 3.04
N ASN A 34 -20.63 -7.44 1.97
CA ASN A 34 -21.86 -7.40 1.18
C ASN A 34 -23.05 -7.84 2.04
N ALA A 35 -22.91 -8.94 2.80
CA ALA A 35 -23.95 -9.39 3.72
C ALA A 35 -24.30 -8.34 4.77
N LEU A 36 -23.32 -7.65 5.35
CA LEU A 36 -23.56 -6.53 6.27
C LEU A 36 -24.30 -5.37 5.59
N SER A 37 -23.92 -5.04 4.36
CA SER A 37 -24.54 -3.95 3.60
C SER A 37 -25.99 -4.25 3.23
N GLU A 38 -26.28 -5.52 2.89
CA GLU A 38 -27.64 -6.00 2.60
C GLU A 38 -28.49 -6.11 3.86
N ASN A 39 -27.90 -6.53 4.98
CA ASN A 39 -28.59 -6.70 6.25
C ASN A 39 -28.99 -5.37 6.90
N LYS A 40 -28.29 -4.27 6.60
CA LYS A 40 -28.58 -2.91 7.09
C LYS A 40 -28.87 -2.87 8.61
N PRO A 41 -27.89 -3.28 9.45
CA PRO A 41 -28.11 -3.51 10.88
C PRO A 41 -28.55 -2.25 11.67
N TYR A 42 -28.41 -1.07 11.08
CA TYR A 42 -28.77 0.22 11.68
C TYR A 42 -29.79 1.03 10.87
N GLY A 43 -30.48 0.38 9.93
CA GLY A 43 -31.46 1.01 9.03
C GLY A 43 -30.87 1.53 7.72
N ASP A 44 -31.75 2.00 6.83
CA ASP A 44 -31.39 2.47 5.48
C ASP A 44 -30.52 3.74 5.48
N ASP A 45 -30.68 4.60 6.48
CA ASP A 45 -29.99 5.89 6.57
C ASP A 45 -28.56 5.80 7.13
N TYR A 46 -28.13 4.62 7.56
CA TYR A 46 -26.82 4.41 8.19
C TYR A 46 -25.99 3.37 7.44
N LEU A 47 -25.15 3.86 6.52
CA LEU A 47 -24.29 3.01 5.70
C LEU A 47 -22.95 2.70 6.36
N ILE A 48 -22.64 1.41 6.48
CA ILE A 48 -21.33 0.95 6.95
C ILE A 48 -20.30 1.10 5.82
N GLN A 49 -19.17 1.73 6.13
CA GLN A 49 -18.09 1.91 5.17
C GLN A 49 -17.09 0.75 5.23
N LYS A 50 -16.65 0.27 4.06
CA LYS A 50 -15.56 -0.71 3.98
C LYS A 50 -14.21 -0.01 4.00
N ILE A 51 -13.40 -0.36 5.00
CA ILE A 51 -11.99 0.02 5.12
C ILE A 51 -11.14 -1.22 4.84
N GLU A 52 -10.08 -1.04 4.08
CA GLU A 52 -9.11 -2.09 3.77
C GLU A 52 -8.02 -2.11 4.83
N CYS A 53 -7.71 -3.29 5.35
CA CYS A 53 -6.54 -3.50 6.20
C CYS A 53 -5.26 -3.12 5.44
N VAL A 54 -4.45 -2.20 5.96
CA VAL A 54 -3.21 -1.78 5.27
C VAL A 54 -2.22 -2.94 5.13
N GLY A 55 -2.23 -3.88 6.08
CA GLY A 55 -1.47 -5.13 5.97
C GLY A 55 -1.86 -5.95 4.74
N HIS A 56 -3.16 -6.02 4.42
CA HIS A 56 -3.66 -6.66 3.21
C HIS A 56 -3.11 -5.99 1.95
N VAL A 57 -3.26 -4.67 1.88
CA VAL A 57 -2.89 -3.89 0.69
C VAL A 57 -1.37 -3.93 0.49
N GLN A 58 -0.59 -3.93 1.57
CA GLN A 58 0.85 -4.19 1.55
C GLN A 58 1.19 -5.56 0.95
N LYS A 59 0.54 -6.64 1.41
CA LYS A 59 0.73 -7.99 0.85
C LYS A 59 0.35 -8.06 -0.63
N ARG A 60 -0.67 -7.31 -1.05
CA ARG A 60 -1.11 -7.20 -2.45
C ARG A 60 0.01 -6.66 -3.35
N MET A 61 0.77 -5.65 -2.92
CA MET A 61 1.96 -5.18 -3.64
C MET A 61 2.96 -6.31 -3.88
N GLY A 62 3.36 -7.01 -2.81
CA GLY A 62 4.30 -8.11 -2.91
C GLY A 62 3.82 -9.24 -3.83
N THR A 63 2.55 -9.63 -3.69
CA THR A 63 1.92 -10.68 -4.50
C THR A 63 1.91 -10.32 -5.99
N ARG A 64 1.50 -9.09 -6.33
CA ARG A 64 1.45 -8.65 -7.74
C ARG A 64 2.84 -8.64 -8.38
N LEU A 65 3.86 -8.20 -7.65
CA LEU A 65 5.23 -8.21 -8.17
C LEU A 65 5.78 -9.63 -8.35
N ARG A 66 5.49 -10.57 -7.43
CA ARG A 66 5.85 -11.99 -7.61
C ARG A 66 5.14 -12.61 -8.80
N ASN A 67 3.87 -12.27 -9.02
CA ASN A 67 3.14 -12.74 -10.20
C ASN A 67 3.77 -12.26 -11.51
N LEU A 68 4.35 -11.05 -11.53
CA LEU A 68 5.11 -10.59 -12.71
C LEU A 68 6.34 -11.47 -12.96
N ILE A 69 7.04 -11.93 -11.92
CA ILE A 69 8.15 -12.89 -12.09
C ILE A 69 7.65 -14.15 -12.80
N LEU A 70 6.52 -14.70 -12.38
CA LEU A 70 5.93 -15.90 -12.99
C LEU A 70 5.54 -15.67 -14.45
N VAL A 71 4.81 -14.59 -14.73
CA VAL A 71 4.31 -14.23 -16.08
C VAL A 71 5.45 -13.98 -17.07
N TYR A 72 6.56 -13.41 -16.61
CA TYR A 72 7.71 -13.06 -17.44
C TYR A 72 8.89 -14.04 -17.32
N SER A 73 8.76 -15.14 -16.56
CA SER A 73 9.84 -16.10 -16.28
C SER A 73 10.49 -16.67 -17.54
N LYS A 74 9.71 -16.89 -18.60
CA LYS A 74 10.16 -17.40 -19.90
C LYS A 74 10.32 -16.33 -20.98
N LYS A 75 10.12 -15.05 -20.64
CA LYS A 75 10.17 -13.93 -21.58
C LYS A 75 11.45 -13.14 -21.39
N LYS A 76 12.00 -12.65 -22.50
CA LYS A 76 13.03 -11.61 -22.46
C LYS A 76 12.34 -10.25 -22.46
N LEU A 77 12.83 -9.35 -21.62
CA LEU A 77 12.42 -7.95 -21.63
C LEU A 77 13.12 -7.21 -22.77
N SER A 78 12.88 -5.91 -22.91
CA SER A 78 13.44 -5.07 -23.97
C SER A 78 14.97 -5.05 -24.02
N ASP A 79 15.65 -5.43 -22.94
CA ASP A 79 17.10 -5.55 -22.86
C ASP A 79 17.63 -6.97 -23.05
N GLY A 80 16.81 -7.89 -23.56
CA GLY A 80 17.20 -9.27 -23.85
C GLY A 80 17.39 -10.16 -22.62
N LYS A 81 17.09 -9.67 -21.41
CA LYS A 81 17.26 -10.40 -20.14
C LYS A 81 15.92 -10.73 -19.51
N THR A 82 15.92 -11.68 -18.57
CA THR A 82 14.72 -12.05 -17.80
C THR A 82 14.39 -10.99 -16.75
N ILE A 83 13.16 -11.07 -16.21
CA ILE A 83 12.68 -10.14 -15.18
C ILE A 83 13.36 -10.35 -13.81
N GLY A 84 13.83 -11.56 -13.52
CA GLY A 84 14.50 -11.93 -12.26
C GLY A 84 16.01 -12.04 -12.39
N GLY A 85 16.71 -12.13 -11.25
CA GLY A 85 18.17 -12.29 -11.16
C GLY A 85 18.90 -11.08 -10.54
N LYS A 86 20.23 -11.10 -10.57
CA LYS A 86 21.07 -10.03 -9.99
C LYS A 86 20.80 -8.69 -10.69
N GLY A 87 20.53 -7.64 -9.92
CA GLY A 87 20.19 -6.30 -10.44
C GLY A 87 18.80 -6.21 -11.07
N ARG A 88 17.91 -7.17 -10.76
CA ARG A 88 16.57 -7.30 -11.32
C ARG A 88 15.54 -7.45 -10.19
N LEU A 89 14.32 -7.89 -10.53
CA LEU A 89 13.27 -8.10 -9.55
C LEU A 89 13.54 -9.39 -8.75
N THR A 90 14.05 -9.23 -7.53
CA THR A 90 14.29 -10.32 -6.57
C THR A 90 13.24 -10.31 -5.46
N ASP A 91 13.05 -11.44 -4.76
CA ASP A 91 12.14 -11.49 -3.60
C ASP A 91 12.51 -10.46 -2.52
N SER A 92 13.81 -10.30 -2.25
CA SER A 92 14.30 -9.32 -1.28
C SER A 92 13.99 -7.86 -1.67
N LEU A 93 13.99 -7.56 -2.97
CA LEU A 93 13.56 -6.25 -3.46
C LEU A 93 12.04 -6.11 -3.35
N ILE A 94 11.29 -7.15 -3.71
CA ILE A 94 9.83 -7.18 -3.59
C ILE A 94 9.40 -6.92 -2.14
N ASP A 95 10.03 -7.58 -1.17
CA ASP A 95 9.71 -7.42 0.25
C ASP A 95 10.01 -5.99 0.73
N LYS A 96 11.12 -5.39 0.30
CA LYS A 96 11.43 -3.98 0.57
C LYS A 96 10.40 -3.03 -0.04
N LEU A 97 10.03 -3.24 -1.30
CA LEU A 97 9.03 -2.40 -1.99
C LEU A 97 7.65 -2.52 -1.33
N ALA A 98 7.23 -3.74 -0.99
CA ALA A 98 5.97 -3.96 -0.27
C ALA A 98 6.00 -3.28 1.10
N HIS A 99 7.08 -3.45 1.87
CA HIS A 99 7.25 -2.81 3.17
C HIS A 99 7.18 -1.27 3.08
N TYR A 100 7.96 -0.66 2.18
CA TYR A 100 7.94 0.80 1.99
C TYR A 100 6.58 1.30 1.48
N TYR A 101 5.91 0.57 0.60
CA TYR A 101 4.57 0.87 0.15
C TYR A 101 3.56 0.88 1.32
N GLY A 102 3.59 -0.14 2.18
CA GLY A 102 2.75 -0.18 3.37
C GLY A 102 3.03 0.97 4.34
N ASN A 103 4.30 1.30 4.56
CA ASN A 103 4.67 2.44 5.42
C ASN A 103 4.24 3.78 4.82
N ALA A 104 4.34 3.96 3.50
CA ALA A 104 3.85 5.16 2.83
C ALA A 104 2.36 5.41 3.09
N ILE A 105 1.56 4.34 3.15
CA ILE A 105 0.13 4.43 3.51
C ILE A 105 -0.05 4.75 5.00
N ARG A 106 0.62 4.00 5.90
CA ARG A 106 0.45 4.18 7.35
C ARG A 106 0.86 5.56 7.83
N CYS A 107 2.01 6.07 7.36
CA CYS A 107 2.53 7.38 7.75
C CYS A 107 1.73 8.55 7.19
N ASN A 108 0.85 8.32 6.22
CA ASN A 108 0.03 9.35 5.58
C ASN A 108 -1.46 9.00 5.65
N SER A 109 -1.88 8.29 6.70
CA SER A 109 -3.21 7.67 6.81
C SER A 109 -4.39 8.65 6.78
N THR A 110 -4.13 9.95 6.92
CA THR A 110 -5.13 11.01 6.95
C THR A 110 -5.37 11.68 5.60
N SER A 111 -4.53 11.41 4.59
CA SER A 111 -4.62 12.09 3.29
C SER A 111 -4.29 11.18 2.12
N VAL A 112 -5.28 10.93 1.27
CA VAL A 112 -5.11 10.18 0.01
C VAL A 112 -4.06 10.84 -0.90
N LYS A 113 -4.02 12.19 -0.92
CA LYS A 113 -3.05 12.94 -1.71
C LYS A 113 -1.62 12.67 -1.22
N GLU A 114 -1.40 12.72 0.09
CA GLU A 114 -0.07 12.49 0.66
C GLU A 114 0.34 11.01 0.61
N MET A 115 -0.59 10.06 0.79
CA MET A 115 -0.33 8.63 0.51
C MET A 115 0.17 8.43 -0.92
N ARG A 116 -0.53 9.00 -1.90
CA ARG A 116 -0.16 8.85 -3.32
C ARG A 116 1.21 9.44 -3.59
N LYS A 117 1.51 10.65 -3.09
CA LYS A 117 2.85 11.24 -3.19
C LYS A 117 3.90 10.33 -2.58
N ALA A 118 3.70 9.86 -1.35
CA ALA A 118 4.64 8.99 -0.65
C ALA A 118 4.89 7.66 -1.40
N ILE A 119 3.85 7.05 -1.99
CA ILE A 119 3.99 5.85 -2.82
C ILE A 119 4.84 6.15 -4.07
N TRP A 120 4.61 7.28 -4.73
CA TRP A 120 5.44 7.69 -5.88
C TRP A 120 6.85 8.15 -5.47
N THR A 121 7.06 8.60 -4.24
CA THR A 121 8.39 8.80 -3.66
C THR A 121 9.14 7.47 -3.55
N VAL A 122 8.50 6.40 -3.06
CA VAL A 122 9.09 5.05 -3.00
C VAL A 122 9.49 4.58 -4.41
N TRP A 123 8.61 4.79 -5.40
CA TRP A 123 8.90 4.51 -6.81
C TRP A 123 10.16 5.26 -7.29
N GLY A 124 10.17 6.58 -7.11
CA GLY A 124 11.26 7.45 -7.53
C GLY A 124 12.59 7.03 -6.91
N HIS A 125 12.64 6.82 -5.59
CA HIS A 125 13.84 6.34 -4.90
C HIS A 125 14.34 4.99 -5.42
N SER A 126 13.44 4.08 -5.76
CA SER A 126 13.81 2.75 -6.26
C SER A 126 14.36 2.80 -7.69
N CYS A 127 13.97 3.83 -8.44
CA CYS A 127 14.27 3.97 -9.87
C CYS A 127 15.34 5.01 -10.19
N SER A 128 15.75 5.82 -9.22
CA SER A 128 16.67 6.94 -9.45
C SER A 128 18.07 6.46 -9.83
N THR A 129 18.65 7.13 -10.82
CA THR A 129 20.06 7.01 -11.22
C THR A 129 20.71 8.38 -11.22
N ASP A 130 22.03 8.44 -11.42
CA ASP A 130 22.74 9.71 -11.56
C ASP A 130 22.24 10.51 -12.78
N ASP A 131 21.95 9.82 -13.88
CA ASP A 131 21.44 10.45 -15.11
C ASP A 131 19.95 10.81 -15.03
N GLU A 132 19.19 10.10 -14.20
CA GLU A 132 17.73 10.26 -14.04
C GLU A 132 17.37 10.28 -12.53
N PRO A 133 17.64 11.38 -11.81
CA PRO A 133 17.30 11.50 -10.39
C PRO A 133 15.80 11.79 -10.22
N MET A 134 15.06 10.86 -9.59
CA MET A 134 13.60 10.91 -9.48
C MET A 134 13.15 11.23 -8.04
N HIS A 135 13.58 12.37 -7.50
CA HIS A 135 13.32 12.81 -6.12
C HIS A 135 12.22 13.87 -5.99
N TRP A 136 11.27 13.91 -6.94
CA TRP A 136 10.30 15.00 -7.11
C TRP A 136 9.38 15.27 -5.91
N PHE A 137 9.10 14.22 -5.13
CA PHE A 137 8.21 14.28 -3.96
C PHE A 137 8.99 14.17 -2.64
N CYS A 138 10.31 14.24 -2.69
CA CYS A 138 11.15 14.22 -1.52
C CYS A 138 11.20 15.61 -0.87
N PRO A 139 11.28 15.70 0.46
CA PRO A 139 11.47 16.99 1.11
C PRO A 139 12.76 17.66 0.63
N THR A 140 12.71 18.97 0.39
CA THR A 140 13.86 19.79 -0.04
C THR A 140 14.48 20.58 1.11
N ASN A 141 13.92 20.48 2.31
CA ASN A 141 14.46 21.18 3.48
C ASN A 141 15.85 20.64 3.88
N PRO A 142 16.67 21.43 4.61
CA PRO A 142 18.03 21.02 5.01
C PRO A 142 18.08 19.72 5.84
N ASN A 143 17.03 19.43 6.61
CA ASN A 143 16.91 18.23 7.45
C ASN A 143 16.22 17.06 6.73
N THR A 144 16.28 17.03 5.40
CA THR A 144 15.63 15.99 4.60
C THR A 144 16.27 14.63 4.81
N TRP A 145 15.44 13.60 4.94
CA TRP A 145 15.88 12.20 4.96
C TRP A 145 16.36 11.73 3.58
N CYS A 146 16.01 12.46 2.50
CA CYS A 146 16.43 12.12 1.15
C CYS A 146 17.89 12.49 0.94
N LYS A 147 18.77 11.48 0.88
CA LYS A 147 20.21 11.68 0.76
C LYS A 147 20.62 12.48 -0.48
N TYR A 148 19.88 12.37 -1.59
CA TYR A 148 20.13 13.16 -2.80
C TYR A 148 19.84 14.64 -2.56
N ASN A 149 18.65 14.99 -2.05
CA ASN A 149 18.31 16.38 -1.74
C ASN A 149 19.21 16.95 -0.62
N ALA A 150 19.58 16.13 0.38
CA ALA A 150 20.54 16.53 1.39
C ALA A 150 21.91 16.85 0.77
N ALA A 151 22.37 16.06 -0.20
CA ALA A 151 23.62 16.34 -0.91
C ALA A 151 23.55 17.64 -1.71
N ILE A 152 22.44 17.90 -2.40
CA ILE A 152 22.20 19.19 -3.09
C ILE A 152 22.27 20.34 -2.09
N ASN A 153 21.56 20.25 -0.97
CA ASN A 153 21.52 21.30 0.04
C ASN A 153 22.88 21.59 0.68
N ASN A 154 23.77 20.59 0.74
CA ASN A 154 25.12 20.73 1.28
C ASN A 154 26.18 20.96 0.18
N ASN A 155 25.77 21.24 -1.06
CA ASN A 155 26.67 21.42 -2.21
C ASN A 155 27.67 20.26 -2.42
N LEU A 156 27.26 19.03 -2.10
CA LEU A 156 28.08 17.84 -2.27
C LEU A 156 28.09 17.42 -3.74
N GLN A 157 29.18 17.75 -4.44
CA GLN A 157 29.36 17.51 -5.88
C GLN A 157 29.44 16.00 -6.26
N ASN A 158 29.70 15.12 -5.29
CA ASN A 158 30.06 13.71 -5.56
C ASN A 158 28.99 12.71 -5.10
N TYR A 159 27.72 13.11 -5.00
CA TYR A 159 26.66 12.15 -4.69
C TYR A 159 26.53 11.10 -5.79
N LYS A 160 26.46 9.83 -5.39
CA LYS A 160 26.25 8.69 -6.28
C LYS A 160 25.05 7.88 -5.84
N HIS A 161 24.14 7.63 -6.78
CA HIS A 161 23.00 6.75 -6.55
C HIS A 161 23.47 5.32 -6.35
N LYS A 162 22.74 4.60 -5.50
CA LYS A 162 22.89 3.14 -5.41
C LYS A 162 22.46 2.51 -6.75
N PRO A 163 23.01 1.33 -7.11
CA PRO A 163 22.56 0.61 -8.29
C PRO A 163 21.04 0.43 -8.29
N SER A 164 20.39 1.01 -9.30
CA SER A 164 18.96 0.92 -9.50
C SER A 164 18.59 -0.33 -10.28
N VAL A 165 17.32 -0.69 -10.21
CA VAL A 165 16.73 -1.76 -11.01
C VAL A 165 16.81 -1.40 -12.49
N ALA A 166 17.14 -2.39 -13.33
CA ALA A 166 17.21 -2.19 -14.78
C ALA A 166 15.94 -1.55 -15.34
N LYS A 167 16.08 -0.59 -16.27
CA LYS A 167 14.95 0.14 -16.89
C LYS A 167 13.87 -0.80 -17.42
N ALA A 168 14.26 -1.86 -18.12
CA ALA A 168 13.33 -2.86 -18.65
C ALA A 168 12.45 -3.51 -17.57
N VAL A 169 12.99 -3.74 -16.36
CA VAL A 169 12.21 -4.24 -15.22
C VAL A 169 11.34 -3.12 -14.64
N ARG A 170 11.86 -1.89 -14.50
CA ARG A 170 11.10 -0.71 -14.05
C ARG A 170 9.82 -0.55 -14.89
N ASP A 171 9.93 -0.61 -16.21
CA ASP A 171 8.80 -0.46 -17.12
C ASP A 171 7.71 -1.52 -16.89
N VAL A 172 8.09 -2.76 -16.54
CA VAL A 172 7.15 -3.86 -16.24
C VAL A 172 6.47 -3.71 -14.88
N ILE A 173 7.16 -3.19 -13.86
CA ILE A 173 6.60 -3.08 -12.50
C ILE A 173 5.83 -1.77 -12.26
N LYS A 174 6.11 -0.70 -13.04
CA LYS A 174 5.47 0.61 -12.88
C LYS A 174 3.93 0.58 -12.91
N PRO A 175 3.27 -0.22 -13.77
CA PRO A 175 1.81 -0.34 -13.75
C PRO A 175 1.26 -0.82 -12.40
N VAL A 176 1.97 -1.69 -11.68
CA VAL A 176 1.55 -2.12 -10.34
C VAL A 176 1.53 -0.96 -9.35
N PHE A 177 2.52 -0.07 -9.40
CA PHE A 177 2.53 1.16 -8.60
C PHE A 177 1.39 2.12 -8.99
N ALA A 178 1.13 2.27 -10.28
CA ALA A 178 0.03 3.12 -10.75
C ALA A 178 -1.32 2.63 -10.22
N ASP A 179 -1.61 1.33 -10.38
CA ASP A 179 -2.86 0.74 -9.90
C ASP A 179 -3.00 0.79 -8.38
N LEU A 180 -1.92 0.46 -7.65
CA LEU A 180 -1.95 0.43 -6.18
C LEU A 180 -1.82 1.81 -5.53
N SER A 181 -1.66 2.87 -6.32
CA SER A 181 -1.78 4.27 -5.90
C SER A 181 -3.09 4.93 -6.34
N HIS A 182 -4.05 4.13 -6.84
CA HIS A 182 -5.34 4.64 -7.30
C HIS A 182 -6.15 5.21 -6.12
N PRO A 183 -6.73 6.43 -6.23
CA PRO A 183 -7.44 7.08 -5.12
C PRO A 183 -8.58 6.25 -4.53
N ALA A 184 -9.30 5.48 -5.34
CA ALA A 184 -10.39 4.62 -4.86
C ALA A 184 -9.91 3.53 -3.87
N LEU A 185 -8.71 2.99 -4.06
CA LEU A 185 -8.09 2.05 -3.12
C LEU A 185 -7.62 2.81 -1.87
N LEU A 186 -6.89 3.91 -2.06
CA LEU A 186 -6.29 4.68 -0.97
C LEU A 186 -7.33 5.30 -0.03
N LYS A 187 -8.50 5.70 -0.53
CA LYS A 187 -9.64 6.16 0.30
C LYS A 187 -10.04 5.10 1.33
N LYS A 188 -10.02 3.82 0.94
CA LYS A 188 -10.31 2.71 1.84
C LYS A 188 -9.17 2.40 2.82
N CYS A 189 -8.01 3.02 2.66
CA CYS A 189 -6.88 2.88 3.59
C CYS A 189 -6.80 4.05 4.60
N LEU A 190 -7.74 5.00 4.56
CA LEU A 190 -7.80 6.11 5.51
C LEU A 190 -7.89 5.58 6.95
N GLY A 191 -7.20 6.27 7.86
CA GLY A 191 -7.07 5.85 9.25
C GLY A 191 -6.06 4.71 9.48
N GLY A 192 -5.46 4.14 8.43
CA GLY A 192 -4.28 3.27 8.55
C GLY A 192 -4.55 1.95 9.27
N LYS A 193 -5.81 1.48 9.25
CA LYS A 193 -6.29 0.40 10.11
C LYS A 193 -5.64 -0.95 9.79
N THR A 194 -5.48 -1.75 10.83
CA THR A 194 -5.02 -3.14 10.78
C THR A 194 -6.14 -4.04 11.30
N GLN A 195 -6.12 -5.31 10.90
CA GLN A 195 -6.98 -6.33 11.50
C GLN A 195 -6.16 -7.07 12.56
N ASN A 196 -5.86 -6.39 13.66
CA ASN A 196 -5.23 -7.00 14.84
C ASN A 196 -6.34 -7.44 15.81
N PRO A 197 -6.52 -8.75 16.08
CA PRO A 197 -7.51 -9.23 17.05
C PRO A 197 -7.34 -8.59 18.42
N ASN A 198 -6.11 -8.22 18.81
CA ASN A 198 -5.81 -7.58 20.09
C ASN A 198 -6.27 -6.12 20.17
N GLU A 199 -6.60 -5.51 19.03
CA GLU A 199 -7.14 -4.14 18.94
C GLU A 199 -8.66 -4.14 18.67
N SER A 200 -9.29 -5.32 18.68
CA SER A 200 -10.72 -5.44 18.48
C SER A 200 -11.45 -5.02 19.74
N LEU A 201 -12.34 -4.01 19.66
CA LEU A 201 -13.24 -3.69 20.76
C LEU A 201 -14.04 -4.94 21.20
N ASN A 202 -14.41 -5.81 20.26
CA ASN A 202 -15.14 -7.04 20.56
C ASN A 202 -14.32 -8.09 21.34
N SER A 203 -13.02 -7.92 21.54
CA SER A 203 -12.25 -8.76 22.47
C SER A 203 -12.27 -8.23 23.90
N LEU A 204 -12.77 -7.01 24.12
CA LEU A 204 -12.86 -6.33 25.41
C LEU A 204 -14.31 -6.29 25.96
N ILE A 205 -15.28 -6.73 25.16
CA ILE A 205 -16.71 -6.79 25.47
C ILE A 205 -17.15 -8.25 25.49
#